data_AF-A0A7S3S9P6-F1
#
_entry.id   AF-A0A7S3S9P6-F1
#
_cell.length_a   1.000
_cell.length_b   1.000
_cell.length_c   1.000
_cell.angle_alpha   90.00
_cell.angle_beta   90.00
_cell.angle_gamma   90.00
#
_symmetry.space_group_name_H-M   'P 1'
#
loop_
_entity.id
_entity.type
_entity.pdbx_description
1 polymer ?
#
loop_
_entity_poly.entity_id
_entity_poly.type
_entity_poly.pdbx_seq_one_letter_code
_entity_poly.pdbx_strand_id
1 'polypeptide(L)'
;MAAQRLECPVCLEVQDGQQHQCREGHVFCASCDSSLRAPRRCPECRMALGPLSQAIRSRSHEERIAALPAACSHCGLATTRGEVAAHEQDCPQRPRACSAAEAGCAWSGLLADKAAHEATCPFAVCQRMMAPLQTEVVELRAENERLQAQLAPLQAQLAAQGAENSQLRAENSQLRAENSQLQSAEPPAAEKKAAKAPNGVGRSAEPAPAAATQNGAAEAAADAPPAPPPGP
;
A
#
# COMPACT_ATOMS: atom_id res chain seq x y z
N MET A 1 -5.67 44.20 -27.50
CA MET A 1 -5.66 43.71 -28.90
C MET A 1 -5.14 42.27 -29.05
N ALA A 2 -4.22 41.76 -28.20
CA ALA A 2 -3.65 40.41 -28.38
C ALA A 2 -4.60 39.22 -28.05
N ALA A 3 -5.55 39.39 -27.13
CA ALA A 3 -6.42 38.31 -26.64
C ALA A 3 -7.56 37.90 -27.61
N GLN A 4 -8.05 38.82 -28.46
CA GLN A 4 -9.15 38.57 -29.40
C GLN A 4 -8.82 37.47 -30.43
N ARG A 5 -7.52 37.17 -30.65
CA ARG A 5 -7.08 36.09 -31.55
C ARG A 5 -6.94 34.73 -30.85
N LEU A 6 -7.39 34.61 -29.60
CA LEU A 6 -7.26 33.41 -28.78
C LEU A 6 -8.60 32.86 -28.28
N GLU A 7 -9.70 33.58 -28.48
CA GLU A 7 -11.05 33.17 -28.11
C GLU A 7 -11.50 31.95 -28.91
N CYS A 8 -12.24 31.06 -28.27
CA CYS A 8 -12.87 29.95 -28.96
C CYS A 8 -14.08 30.45 -29.76
N PRO A 9 -14.23 30.12 -31.05
CA PRO A 9 -15.37 30.58 -31.87
C PRO A 9 -16.73 29.99 -31.44
N VAL A 10 -16.73 29.00 -30.52
CA VAL A 10 -17.96 28.35 -30.05
C VAL A 10 -18.47 28.99 -28.75
N CYS A 11 -17.62 29.10 -27.73
CA CYS A 11 -18.01 29.69 -26.44
C CYS A 11 -17.66 31.17 -26.29
N LEU A 12 -16.90 31.75 -27.24
CA LEU A 12 -16.46 33.15 -27.23
C LEU A 12 -15.63 33.52 -25.99
N GLU A 13 -14.98 32.52 -25.37
CA GLU A 13 -14.14 32.67 -24.20
C GLU A 13 -12.72 32.16 -24.48
N VAL A 14 -11.74 32.71 -23.76
CA VAL A 14 -10.37 32.18 -23.71
C VAL A 14 -10.31 31.14 -22.61
N GLN A 15 -10.31 29.86 -23.01
CA GLN A 15 -10.22 28.72 -22.10
C GLN A 15 -8.76 28.36 -21.84
N ASP A 16 -8.39 28.13 -20.58
CA ASP A 16 -7.09 27.55 -20.24
C ASP A 16 -7.06 26.04 -20.56
N GLY A 17 -5.88 25.45 -20.68
CA GLY A 17 -5.70 24.03 -20.98
C GLY A 17 -5.84 23.70 -22.47
N GLN A 18 -6.29 22.49 -22.79
CA GLN A 18 -6.14 21.89 -24.12
C GLN A 18 -6.94 22.62 -25.21
N GLN A 19 -6.26 22.92 -26.32
CA GLN A 19 -6.86 23.57 -27.49
C GLN A 19 -6.74 22.64 -28.69
N HIS A 20 -7.84 22.43 -29.41
CA HIS A 20 -7.88 21.58 -30.59
C HIS A 20 -7.89 22.41 -31.86
N GLN A 21 -7.27 21.87 -32.91
CA GLN A 21 -7.07 22.53 -34.18
C GLN A 21 -7.56 21.63 -35.32
N CYS A 22 -8.24 22.24 -36.30
CA CYS A 22 -8.56 21.54 -37.55
C CYS A 22 -7.36 21.53 -38.51
N ARG A 23 -7.39 20.71 -39.56
CA ARG A 23 -6.28 20.63 -40.54
C ARG A 23 -6.02 21.94 -41.31
N GLU A 24 -7.03 22.81 -41.39
CA GLU A 24 -6.91 24.15 -41.98
C GLU A 24 -6.40 25.22 -41.00
N GLY A 25 -6.12 24.85 -39.74
CA GLY A 25 -5.51 25.75 -38.76
C GLY A 25 -6.45 26.46 -37.78
N HIS A 26 -7.78 26.40 -37.94
CA HIS A 26 -8.73 26.97 -36.97
C HIS A 26 -8.64 26.27 -35.61
N VAL A 27 -8.60 27.05 -34.52
CA VAL A 27 -8.43 26.57 -33.14
C VAL A 27 -9.69 26.81 -32.31
N PHE A 28 -10.04 25.86 -31.45
CA PHE A 28 -11.16 25.93 -30.51
C PHE A 28 -10.83 25.11 -29.26
N CYS A 29 -11.48 25.38 -28.13
CA CYS A 29 -11.18 24.68 -26.88
C CYS A 29 -11.64 23.21 -26.91
N ALA A 30 -10.95 22.35 -26.15
CA ALA A 30 -11.25 20.92 -26.10
C ALA A 30 -12.67 20.62 -25.57
N SER A 31 -13.19 21.46 -24.67
CA SER A 31 -14.56 21.31 -24.13
C SER A 31 -15.64 21.59 -25.18
N CYS A 32 -15.43 22.59 -26.05
CA CYS A 32 -16.34 22.81 -27.16
C CYS A 32 -16.23 21.70 -28.21
N ASP A 33 -15.02 21.19 -28.48
CA ASP A 33 -14.81 20.09 -29.43
C ASP A 33 -15.48 18.78 -29.00
N SER A 34 -15.44 18.46 -27.70
CA SER A 34 -16.13 17.28 -27.14
C SER A 34 -17.66 17.40 -27.19
N SER A 35 -18.16 18.64 -27.20
CA SER A 35 -19.60 18.94 -27.25
C SER A 35 -20.17 19.00 -28.67
N LEU A 36 -19.32 18.92 -29.71
CA LEU A 36 -19.77 18.92 -31.10
C LEU A 36 -20.55 17.63 -31.44
N ARG A 37 -21.70 17.79 -32.12
CA ARG A 37 -22.50 16.66 -32.60
C ARG A 37 -21.74 15.85 -33.64
N ALA A 38 -21.92 14.53 -33.61
CA ALA A 38 -21.35 13.64 -34.61
C ALA A 38 -22.10 13.72 -35.96
N PRO A 39 -21.40 13.65 -37.12
CA PRO A 39 -19.95 13.66 -37.26
C PRO A 39 -19.38 15.05 -36.94
N ARG A 40 -18.28 15.08 -36.17
CA ARG A 40 -17.69 16.33 -35.69
C ARG A 40 -17.08 17.13 -36.84
N ARG A 41 -17.40 18.42 -36.90
CA ARG A 41 -16.96 19.34 -37.95
C ARG A 41 -16.41 20.61 -37.34
N CYS A 42 -15.39 21.18 -37.99
CA CYS A 42 -14.83 22.46 -37.61
C CYS A 42 -15.94 23.53 -37.58
N PRO A 43 -16.11 24.28 -36.47
CA PRO A 43 -17.11 25.34 -36.37
C PRO A 43 -16.96 26.43 -37.43
N GLU A 44 -15.73 26.68 -37.89
CA GLU A 44 -15.41 27.73 -38.85
C GLU A 44 -15.49 27.24 -40.30
N CYS A 45 -14.67 26.23 -40.66
CA CYS A 45 -14.55 25.79 -42.06
C CYS A 45 -15.35 24.51 -42.41
N ARG A 46 -16.08 23.93 -41.44
CA ARG A 46 -16.91 22.71 -41.61
C ARG A 46 -16.18 21.43 -42.03
N MET A 47 -14.85 21.46 -42.11
CA MET A 47 -13.98 20.30 -42.33
C MET A 47 -14.21 19.21 -41.27
N ALA A 48 -14.12 17.93 -41.67
CA ALA A 48 -14.26 16.82 -40.74
C ALA A 48 -13.07 16.75 -39.75
N LEU A 49 -13.36 16.67 -38.44
CA LEU A 49 -12.35 16.66 -37.38
C LEU A 49 -11.91 15.25 -36.94
N GLY A 50 -12.58 14.21 -37.43
CA GLY A 50 -12.36 12.82 -36.98
C GLY A 50 -12.83 12.56 -35.54
N PRO A 51 -12.51 11.38 -34.99
CA PRO A 51 -12.80 11.02 -33.60
C PRO A 51 -12.07 11.92 -32.61
N LEU A 52 -12.69 12.20 -31.46
CA LEU A 52 -12.10 13.05 -30.41
C LEU A 52 -10.74 12.52 -29.89
N SER A 53 -10.55 11.21 -29.85
CA SER A 53 -9.27 10.57 -29.45
C SER A 53 -8.10 10.89 -30.40
N GLN A 54 -8.38 11.39 -31.60
CA GLN A 54 -7.39 11.77 -32.61
C GLN A 54 -7.42 13.29 -32.88
N ALA A 55 -8.00 14.09 -31.99
CA ALA A 55 -8.01 15.53 -32.12
C ALA A 55 -6.57 16.08 -32.15
N ILE A 56 -6.31 17.02 -33.07
CA ILE A 56 -5.01 17.66 -33.20
C ILE A 56 -4.91 18.75 -32.13
N ARG A 57 -4.04 18.58 -31.15
CA ARG A 57 -3.81 19.55 -30.07
C ARG A 57 -2.86 20.67 -30.51
N SER A 58 -3.24 21.93 -30.32
CA SER A 58 -2.45 23.11 -30.67
C SER A 58 -1.68 23.65 -29.47
N ARG A 59 -0.49 23.09 -29.22
CA ARG A 59 0.38 23.51 -28.10
C ARG A 59 0.79 24.98 -28.17
N SER A 60 1.04 25.51 -29.37
CA SER A 60 1.41 26.92 -29.56
C SER A 60 0.27 27.88 -29.20
N HIS A 61 -1.00 27.48 -29.40
CA HIS A 61 -2.14 28.28 -28.97
C HIS A 61 -2.29 28.24 -27.45
N GLU A 62 -2.05 27.09 -26.83
CA GLU A 62 -2.03 26.92 -25.38
C GLU A 62 -0.96 27.79 -24.72
N GLU A 63 0.27 27.79 -25.23
CA GLU A 63 1.37 28.63 -24.73
C GLU A 63 1.02 30.12 -24.83
N ARG A 64 0.39 30.54 -25.93
CA ARG A 64 -0.06 31.93 -26.10
C ARG A 64 -1.17 32.32 -25.14
N ILE A 65 -2.10 31.41 -24.83
CA ILE A 65 -3.14 31.63 -23.79
C ILE A 65 -2.48 31.72 -22.42
N ALA A 66 -1.60 30.78 -22.10
CA ALA A 66 -0.89 30.74 -20.82
C ALA A 66 -0.07 32.02 -20.58
N ALA A 67 0.55 32.58 -21.62
CA ALA A 67 1.33 33.81 -21.55
C ALA A 67 0.49 35.11 -21.48
N LEU A 68 -0.84 35.02 -21.55
CA LEU A 68 -1.68 36.21 -21.40
C LEU A 68 -1.50 36.83 -20.01
N PRO A 69 -1.45 38.17 -19.89
CA PRO A 69 -1.36 38.83 -18.61
C PRO A 69 -2.53 38.45 -17.70
N ALA A 70 -2.20 38.14 -16.44
CA ALA A 70 -3.15 37.93 -15.36
C ALA A 70 -2.64 38.69 -14.13
N ALA A 71 -3.50 38.84 -13.13
CA ALA A 71 -3.10 39.35 -11.82
C ALA A 71 -3.66 38.43 -10.75
N CYS A 72 -2.89 38.21 -9.70
CA CYS A 72 -3.40 37.49 -8.53
C CYS A 72 -4.59 38.25 -7.93
N SER A 73 -5.67 37.54 -7.66
CA SER A 73 -6.88 38.10 -7.06
C SER A 73 -6.70 38.62 -5.62
N HIS A 74 -5.62 38.22 -4.95
CA HIS A 74 -5.37 38.53 -3.53
C HIS A 74 -4.30 39.60 -3.31
N CYS A 75 -3.14 39.50 -3.98
CA CYS A 75 -2.04 40.44 -3.81
C CYS A 75 -1.87 41.43 -4.98
N GLY A 76 -2.59 41.24 -6.09
CA GLY A 76 -2.46 42.09 -7.28
C GLY A 76 -1.17 41.91 -8.07
N LEU A 77 -0.32 40.92 -7.72
CA LEU A 77 0.91 40.64 -8.47
C LEU A 77 0.58 40.33 -9.93
N ALA A 78 1.18 41.10 -10.83
CA ALA A 78 1.12 40.84 -12.26
C ALA A 78 1.87 39.54 -12.58
N THR A 79 1.19 38.61 -13.25
CA THR A 79 1.68 37.29 -13.62
C THR A 79 1.03 36.90 -14.95
N THR A 80 1.08 35.62 -15.32
CA THR A 80 0.47 35.09 -16.53
C THR A 80 -0.67 34.13 -16.17
N ARG A 81 -1.60 33.89 -17.10
CA ARG A 81 -2.70 32.92 -16.88
C ARG A 81 -2.18 31.52 -16.53
N GLY A 82 -1.04 31.11 -17.08
CA GLY A 82 -0.43 29.81 -16.81
C GLY A 82 0.15 29.68 -15.39
N GLU A 83 0.53 30.80 -14.77
CA GLU A 83 1.24 30.82 -13.49
C GLU A 83 0.35 31.25 -12.31
N VAL A 84 -0.74 31.99 -12.56
CA VAL A 84 -1.58 32.58 -11.51
C VAL A 84 -2.13 31.53 -10.54
N ALA A 85 -2.55 30.36 -11.03
CA ALA A 85 -3.08 29.28 -10.19
C ALA A 85 -2.02 28.66 -9.26
N ALA A 86 -0.77 28.57 -9.72
CA ALA A 86 0.34 28.12 -8.88
C ALA A 86 0.69 29.20 -7.85
N HIS A 87 0.78 30.46 -8.27
CA HIS A 87 1.00 31.57 -7.35
C HIS A 87 -0.07 31.66 -6.26
N GLU A 88 -1.36 31.51 -6.57
CA GLU A 88 -2.44 31.59 -5.58
C GLU A 88 -2.38 30.48 -4.52
N GLN A 89 -1.68 29.37 -4.76
CA GLN A 89 -1.45 28.34 -3.74
C GLN A 89 -0.55 28.85 -2.62
N ASP A 90 0.47 29.64 -2.99
CA ASP A 90 1.51 30.16 -2.08
C ASP A 90 1.40 31.67 -1.83
N CYS A 91 0.34 32.31 -2.33
CA CYS A 91 0.17 33.76 -2.23
C CYS A 91 0.03 34.18 -0.75
N PRO A 92 0.90 35.08 -0.24
CA PRO A 92 0.91 35.47 1.17
C PRO A 92 -0.37 36.21 1.59
N GLN A 93 -1.03 36.88 0.65
CA GLN A 93 -2.26 37.64 0.88
C GLN A 93 -3.52 36.79 0.69
N ARG A 94 -3.38 35.51 0.34
CA ARG A 94 -4.55 34.64 0.19
C ARG A 94 -5.03 34.17 1.57
N PRO A 95 -6.32 34.33 1.91
CA PRO A 95 -6.86 33.80 3.15
C PRO A 95 -6.74 32.27 3.25
N ARG A 96 -6.40 31.79 4.45
CA ARG A 96 -6.24 30.38 4.81
C ARG A 96 -6.79 30.16 6.21
N ALA A 97 -7.44 29.02 6.40
CA ALA A 97 -7.75 28.50 7.73
C ALA A 97 -6.51 27.86 8.36
N CYS A 98 -6.53 27.72 9.69
CA CYS A 98 -5.56 26.91 10.43
C CYS A 98 -5.58 25.44 9.94
N SER A 99 -4.43 24.76 9.92
CA SER A 99 -4.35 23.32 9.65
C SER A 99 -5.22 22.48 10.59
N ALA A 100 -5.41 22.96 11.82
CA ALA A 100 -6.23 22.31 12.84
C ALA A 100 -7.69 22.83 12.88
N ALA A 101 -8.21 23.36 11.76
CA ALA A 101 -9.60 23.80 11.67
C ALA A 101 -10.59 22.66 11.96
N GLU A 102 -10.31 21.46 11.47
CA GLU A 102 -11.12 20.25 11.73
C GLU A 102 -11.09 19.82 13.21
N ALA A 103 -10.01 20.15 13.92
CA ALA A 103 -9.89 19.91 15.36
C ALA A 103 -10.60 20.98 16.21
N GLY A 104 -11.16 22.02 15.58
CA GLY A 104 -11.93 23.08 16.26
C GLY A 104 -11.28 24.47 16.26
N CYS A 105 -10.15 24.67 15.57
CA CYS A 105 -9.58 26.00 15.45
C CYS A 105 -10.42 26.90 14.52
N ALA A 106 -10.95 28.00 15.04
CA ALA A 106 -11.74 28.96 14.25
C ALA A 106 -10.90 30.03 13.52
N TRP A 107 -9.57 29.99 13.63
CA TRP A 107 -8.71 31.00 13.03
C TRP A 107 -8.73 30.92 11.49
N SER A 108 -8.93 32.08 10.86
CA SER A 108 -8.81 32.31 9.43
C SER A 108 -8.11 33.66 9.23
N GLY A 109 -7.07 33.68 8.41
CA GLY A 109 -6.25 34.88 8.19
C GLY A 109 -5.40 34.76 6.94
N LEU A 110 -4.49 35.69 6.73
CA LEU A 110 -3.58 35.65 5.59
C LEU A 110 -2.60 34.48 5.72
N LEU A 111 -2.17 33.91 4.59
CA LEU A 111 -1.14 32.86 4.59
C LEU A 111 0.14 33.34 5.30
N ALA A 112 0.49 34.63 5.16
CA ALA A 112 1.63 35.24 5.84
C ALA A 112 1.56 35.11 7.38
N ASP A 113 0.36 35.22 7.96
CA ASP A 113 0.15 35.18 9.42
C ASP A 113 -0.04 33.75 9.95
N LYS A 114 -0.30 32.80 9.04
CA LYS A 114 -0.63 31.41 9.38
C LYS A 114 0.46 30.73 10.21
N ALA A 115 1.71 30.86 9.81
CA ALA A 115 2.82 30.21 10.51
C ALA A 115 2.97 30.72 11.96
N ALA A 116 2.80 32.03 12.17
CA ALA A 116 2.85 32.63 13.49
C ALA A 116 1.68 32.14 14.37
N HIS A 117 0.48 32.06 13.81
CA HIS A 117 -0.66 31.46 14.49
C HIS A 117 -0.43 29.99 14.85
N GLU A 118 0.00 29.15 13.90
CA GLU A 118 0.18 27.71 14.11
C GLU A 118 1.33 27.35 15.07
N ALA A 119 2.25 28.28 15.31
CA ALA A 119 3.27 28.14 16.36
C ALA A 119 2.69 28.22 17.78
N THR A 120 1.55 28.90 17.96
CA THR A 120 0.93 29.15 19.28
C THR A 120 -0.47 28.55 19.43
N CYS A 121 -1.07 28.10 18.32
CA CYS A 121 -2.40 27.50 18.30
C CYS A 121 -2.41 26.16 19.06
N PRO A 122 -3.20 26.04 20.16
CA PRO A 122 -3.27 24.80 20.94
C PRO A 122 -3.66 23.59 20.09
N PHE A 123 -4.62 23.76 19.17
CA PHE A 123 -5.07 22.69 18.29
C PHE A 123 -3.97 22.22 17.32
N ALA A 124 -3.23 23.15 16.71
CA ALA A 124 -2.14 22.81 15.78
C ALA A 124 -0.94 22.18 16.50
N VAL A 125 -0.64 22.63 17.72
CA VAL A 125 0.41 22.04 18.56
C VAL A 125 0.03 20.61 18.95
N CYS A 126 -1.19 20.39 19.46
CA CYS A 126 -1.67 19.05 19.79
C CYS A 126 -1.70 18.12 18.58
N GLN A 127 -2.19 18.59 17.42
CA GLN A 127 -2.21 17.79 16.19
C GLN A 127 -0.80 17.36 15.77
N ARG A 128 0.19 18.26 15.84
CA ARG A 128 1.59 17.96 15.52
C ARG A 128 2.20 16.94 16.48
N MET A 129 1.88 17.05 17.77
CA MET A 129 2.35 16.09 18.77
C MET A 129 1.68 14.72 18.64
N MET A 130 0.39 14.68 18.29
CA MET A 130 -0.36 13.43 18.15
C MET A 130 -0.11 12.71 16.81
N ALA A 131 0.21 13.43 15.74
CA ALA A 131 0.44 12.85 14.41
C ALA A 131 1.42 11.67 14.38
N PRO A 132 2.64 11.74 14.93
CA PRO A 132 3.56 10.60 14.91
C PRO A 132 3.03 9.41 15.72
N LEU A 133 2.36 9.66 16.86
CA LEU A 133 1.75 8.59 17.67
C LEU A 133 0.60 7.90 16.92
N GLN A 134 -0.20 8.66 16.17
CA GLN A 134 -1.27 8.10 15.33
C GLN A 134 -0.69 7.23 14.22
N THR A 135 0.39 7.67 13.56
CA THR A 135 1.11 6.87 12.57
C THR A 135 1.65 5.58 13.18
N GLU A 136 2.32 5.66 14.32
CA GLU A 136 2.86 4.50 15.03
C GLU A 136 1.77 3.50 15.42
N VAL A 137 0.61 3.97 15.89
CA VAL A 137 -0.53 3.09 16.19
C VAL A 137 -1.02 2.35 14.94
N VAL A 138 -1.07 3.01 13.79
CA VAL A 138 -1.45 2.36 12.52
C VAL A 138 -0.43 1.32 12.10
N GLU A 139 0.86 1.63 12.20
CA GLU A 139 1.96 0.72 11.87
C GLU A 139 1.96 -0.51 12.78
N LEU A 140 1.86 -0.30 14.10
CA LEU A 140 1.80 -1.40 15.08
C LEU A 140 0.56 -2.28 14.88
N ARG A 141 -0.58 -1.72 14.48
CA ARG A 141 -1.77 -2.50 14.15
C ARG A 141 -1.54 -3.37 12.93
N ALA A 142 -0.97 -2.82 11.86
CA ALA A 142 -0.63 -3.58 10.66
C ALA A 142 0.40 -4.69 10.94
N GLU A 143 1.39 -4.42 11.79
CA GLU A 143 2.36 -5.43 12.22
C GLU A 143 1.70 -6.54 13.04
N ASN A 144 0.81 -6.20 13.98
CA ASN A 144 0.05 -7.19 14.74
C ASN A 144 -0.78 -8.09 13.84
N GLU A 145 -1.51 -7.52 12.87
CA GLU A 145 -2.28 -8.30 11.90
C GLU A 145 -1.37 -9.25 11.09
N ARG A 146 -0.21 -8.77 10.66
CA ARG A 146 0.77 -9.58 9.94
C ARG A 146 1.32 -10.72 10.80
N LEU A 147 1.66 -10.46 12.06
CA LEU A 147 2.17 -11.48 12.97
C LEU A 147 1.08 -12.52 13.28
N GLN A 148 -0.16 -12.09 13.49
CA GLN A 148 -1.29 -13.00 13.67
C GLN A 148 -1.51 -13.90 12.45
N ALA A 149 -1.39 -13.35 11.24
CA ALA A 149 -1.48 -14.12 10.00
C ALA A 149 -0.33 -15.14 9.85
N GLN A 150 0.85 -14.87 10.41
CA GLN A 150 1.97 -15.82 10.42
C GLN A 150 1.83 -16.90 11.50
N LEU A 151 1.28 -16.56 12.67
CA LEU A 151 1.10 -17.51 13.77
C LEU A 151 0.05 -18.57 13.46
N ALA A 152 -1.05 -18.21 12.80
CA ALA A 152 -2.14 -19.14 12.48
C ALA A 152 -1.70 -20.42 11.73
N PRO A 153 -0.95 -20.34 10.60
CA PRO A 153 -0.48 -21.55 9.91
C PRO A 153 0.54 -22.34 10.72
N LEU A 154 1.42 -21.69 11.48
CA LEU A 154 2.40 -22.37 12.32
C LEU A 154 1.72 -23.17 13.44
N GLN A 155 0.69 -22.61 14.07
CA GLN A 155 -0.12 -23.32 15.06
C GLN A 155 -0.85 -24.52 14.44
N ALA A 156 -1.40 -24.36 13.23
CA ALA A 156 -2.04 -25.47 12.51
C ALA A 156 -1.03 -26.59 12.16
N GLN A 157 0.19 -26.23 11.74
CA GLN A 157 1.27 -27.20 11.48
C GLN A 157 1.64 -27.96 12.75
N LEU A 158 1.82 -27.26 13.88
CA LEU A 158 2.15 -27.90 15.15
C LEU A 158 1.06 -28.88 15.60
N ALA A 159 -0.22 -28.50 15.45
CA ALA A 159 -1.35 -29.38 15.76
C ALA A 159 -1.37 -30.63 14.85
N ALA A 160 -1.13 -30.46 13.55
CA ALA A 160 -1.05 -31.57 12.60
C ALA A 160 0.09 -32.54 12.94
N GLN A 161 1.30 -32.02 13.23
CA GLN A 161 2.43 -32.83 13.66
C GLN A 161 2.17 -33.54 15.00
N GLY A 162 1.42 -32.92 15.91
CA GLY A 162 0.99 -33.54 17.16
C GLY A 162 0.06 -34.73 16.92
N ALA A 163 -0.92 -34.59 16.01
CA ALA A 163 -1.83 -35.66 15.62
C ALA A 163 -1.08 -36.83 14.96
N GLU A 164 -0.18 -36.53 14.02
CA GLU A 164 0.66 -37.52 13.34
C GLU A 164 1.53 -38.30 14.34
N ASN A 165 2.20 -37.61 15.26
CA ASN A 165 2.99 -38.26 16.31
C ASN A 165 2.14 -39.19 17.19
N SER A 166 0.91 -38.80 17.51
CA SER A 166 0.00 -39.64 18.31
C SER A 166 -0.41 -40.91 17.55
N GLN A 167 -0.67 -40.79 16.25
CA GLN A 167 -1.01 -41.90 15.37
C GLN A 167 0.17 -42.88 15.24
N LEU A 168 1.37 -42.38 14.95
CA LEU A 168 2.57 -43.20 14.84
C LEU A 168 2.88 -43.94 16.15
N ARG A 169 2.64 -43.32 17.30
CA ARG A 169 2.79 -43.99 18.62
C ARG A 169 1.78 -45.13 18.80
N ALA A 170 0.52 -44.92 18.43
CA ALA A 170 -0.52 -45.94 18.49
C ALA A 170 -0.17 -47.12 17.57
N GLU A 171 0.19 -46.84 16.31
CA GLU A 171 0.63 -47.85 15.34
C GLU A 171 1.87 -48.61 15.83
N ASN A 172 2.88 -47.92 16.36
CA ASN A 172 4.06 -48.58 16.92
C ASN A 172 3.70 -49.49 18.11
N SER A 173 2.75 -49.09 18.96
CA SER A 173 2.28 -49.92 20.07
C SER A 173 1.54 -51.18 19.60
N GLN A 174 0.73 -51.05 18.55
CA GLN A 174 0.01 -52.17 17.94
C GLN A 174 0.99 -53.16 17.29
N LEU A 175 1.91 -52.67 16.47
CA LEU A 175 2.94 -53.49 15.82
C LEU A 175 3.79 -54.25 16.85
N ARG A 176 4.13 -53.63 17.98
CA ARG A 176 4.84 -54.32 19.08
C ARG A 176 4.00 -55.44 19.70
N ALA A 177 2.70 -55.21 19.90
CA ALA A 177 1.80 -56.23 20.41
C ALA A 177 1.66 -57.42 19.43
N GLU A 178 1.48 -57.13 18.13
CA GLU A 178 1.43 -58.14 17.07
C GLU A 178 2.74 -58.93 16.98
N ASN A 179 3.89 -58.25 17.01
CA ASN A 179 5.19 -58.91 16.98
C ASN A 179 5.38 -59.83 18.21
N SER A 180 4.97 -59.39 19.40
CA SER A 180 5.00 -60.22 20.61
C SER A 180 4.09 -61.46 20.49
N GLN A 181 2.92 -61.34 19.86
CA GLN A 181 2.02 -62.47 19.63
C GLN A 181 2.63 -63.49 18.66
N LEU A 182 3.20 -63.01 17.56
CA LEU A 182 3.88 -63.87 16.58
C LEU A 182 5.06 -64.62 17.20
N GLN A 183 5.89 -63.95 18.00
CA GLN A 183 6.99 -64.60 18.73
C GLN A 183 6.52 -65.67 19.73
N SER A 184 5.34 -65.48 20.33
CA SER A 184 4.74 -66.49 21.23
C SER A 184 4.08 -67.66 20.50
N ALA A 185 3.76 -67.50 19.21
CA ALA A 185 3.15 -68.51 18.35
C ALA A 185 4.18 -69.35 17.58
N GLU A 186 5.45 -68.94 17.54
CA GLU A 186 6.54 -69.77 17.03
C GLU A 186 6.83 -70.94 18.00
N PRO A 187 6.79 -72.21 17.55
CA PRO A 187 7.21 -73.34 18.38
C PRO A 187 8.70 -73.22 18.71
N PRO A 188 9.19 -73.77 19.85
CA PRO A 188 10.60 -73.64 20.22
C PRO A 188 11.47 -74.25 19.12
N ALA A 189 12.30 -73.42 18.49
CA ALA A 189 13.33 -73.87 17.58
C ALA A 189 14.24 -74.86 18.33
N ALA A 190 14.24 -76.12 17.90
CA ALA A 190 15.20 -77.10 18.36
C ALA A 190 16.61 -76.59 18.03
N GLU A 191 17.39 -76.27 19.06
CA GLU A 191 18.83 -76.08 18.94
C GLU A 191 19.45 -77.30 18.25
N LYS A 192 19.97 -77.11 17.04
CA LYS A 192 20.96 -78.03 16.44
C LYS A 192 22.34 -77.37 16.50
N LYS A 193 23.14 -77.82 17.47
CA LYS A 193 24.61 -77.71 17.43
C LYS A 193 25.16 -78.64 16.34
N ALA A 194 25.97 -78.08 15.42
CA ALA A 194 27.06 -78.68 14.62
C ALA A 194 27.13 -77.95 13.26
N ALA A 195 28.24 -77.59 12.64
CA ALA A 195 29.66 -77.75 12.91
C ALA A 195 30.43 -76.68 12.09
N LYS A 196 31.70 -76.45 12.47
CA LYS A 196 32.66 -75.54 11.85
C LYS A 196 33.19 -76.09 10.52
N ALA A 197 33.23 -75.29 9.46
CA ALA A 197 34.17 -75.40 8.32
C ALA A 197 34.29 -74.04 7.59
N PRO A 198 35.41 -73.75 6.88
CA PRO A 198 35.98 -72.40 6.85
C PRO A 198 35.86 -71.64 5.51
N ASN A 199 36.16 -70.33 5.62
CA ASN A 199 36.85 -69.48 4.64
C ASN A 199 36.02 -68.73 3.58
N GLY A 200 36.32 -67.43 3.40
CA GLY A 200 35.93 -66.67 2.19
C GLY A 200 35.53 -65.20 2.37
N VAL A 201 36.50 -64.36 2.75
CA VAL A 201 36.63 -62.88 2.60
C VAL A 201 35.63 -62.12 1.70
N GLY A 202 35.18 -60.95 2.18
CA GLY A 202 34.74 -59.84 1.32
C GLY A 202 34.16 -58.63 2.08
N ARG A 203 35.01 -57.63 2.39
CA ARG A 203 34.69 -56.39 3.14
C ARG A 203 34.04 -55.33 2.26
N SER A 204 33.21 -54.46 2.88
CA SER A 204 33.21 -52.97 2.82
C SER A 204 32.03 -52.49 3.70
N ALA A 205 32.22 -51.92 4.91
CA ALA A 205 32.47 -50.49 5.22
C ALA A 205 31.40 -49.57 4.59
N GLU A 206 30.65 -48.68 5.25
CA GLU A 206 30.90 -47.77 6.39
C GLU A 206 29.53 -47.03 6.74
N PRO A 207 29.42 -45.96 7.58
CA PRO A 207 29.41 -45.92 9.05
C PRO A 207 28.14 -45.27 9.68
N ALA A 208 28.10 -45.27 11.03
CA ALA A 208 27.15 -44.56 11.90
C ALA A 208 27.37 -43.02 11.96
N PRO A 209 26.49 -42.25 12.64
CA PRO A 209 26.87 -41.71 13.96
C PRO A 209 25.72 -41.74 14.99
N ALA A 210 25.94 -42.11 16.25
CA ALA A 210 26.61 -41.43 17.38
C ALA A 210 25.64 -40.55 18.21
N ALA A 211 25.44 -40.97 19.45
CA ALA A 211 24.76 -40.24 20.50
C ALA A 211 25.71 -39.21 21.15
N ALA A 212 25.17 -38.06 21.56
CA ALA A 212 25.74 -37.27 22.65
C ALA A 212 24.65 -36.41 23.30
N THR A 213 24.34 -36.78 24.54
CA THR A 213 23.57 -36.04 25.55
C THR A 213 24.32 -34.78 25.98
N GLN A 214 23.61 -33.72 26.37
CA GLN A 214 23.90 -32.96 27.61
C GLN A 214 22.75 -32.03 28.02
N ASN A 215 22.56 -31.99 29.34
CA ASN A 215 21.51 -31.35 30.13
C ASN A 215 21.75 -29.84 30.34
N GLY A 216 20.73 -29.12 30.85
CA GLY A 216 20.95 -27.92 31.67
C GLY A 216 19.81 -26.92 31.67
N ALA A 217 19.18 -26.71 32.82
CA ALA A 217 17.99 -25.90 33.08
C ALA A 217 18.28 -24.45 33.52
N ALA A 218 17.26 -23.58 33.42
CA ALA A 218 16.90 -22.47 34.35
C ALA A 218 15.60 -21.80 33.81
N GLU A 219 14.41 -22.00 34.39
CA GLU A 219 13.77 -21.35 35.56
C GLU A 219 12.95 -20.07 35.24
N ALA A 220 11.67 -20.10 35.67
CA ALA A 220 10.70 -19.05 36.08
C ALA A 220 10.69 -17.67 35.37
N ALA A 221 9.55 -17.03 35.06
CA ALA A 221 8.40 -16.78 35.92
C ALA A 221 7.15 -16.30 35.12
N ALA A 222 6.00 -16.44 35.78
CA ALA A 222 4.68 -16.02 35.34
C ALA A 222 4.52 -14.50 35.20
N ASP A 223 3.67 -14.05 34.27
CA ASP A 223 2.88 -12.83 34.46
C ASP A 223 1.50 -13.03 33.78
N ALA A 224 0.47 -13.07 34.60
CA ALA A 224 -0.92 -13.21 34.20
C ALA A 224 -1.52 -11.82 33.95
N PRO A 225 -2.37 -11.62 32.93
CA PRO A 225 -3.00 -10.33 32.70
C PRO A 225 -3.98 -9.97 33.84
N PRO A 226 -4.03 -8.70 34.28
CA PRO A 226 -4.94 -8.28 35.35
C PRO A 226 -6.40 -8.28 34.90
N ALA A 227 -7.28 -8.75 35.79
CA ALA A 227 -8.73 -8.71 35.63
C ALA A 227 -9.28 -7.26 35.64
N PRO A 228 -10.36 -6.96 34.90
CA PRO A 228 -10.94 -5.62 34.86
C PRO A 228 -11.67 -5.28 36.18
N PRO A 229 -11.65 -4.00 36.63
CA PRO A 229 -12.34 -3.59 37.84
C PRO A 229 -13.87 -3.57 37.66
N PRO A 230 -14.66 -3.86 38.71
CA PRO A 230 -16.10 -3.70 38.67
C PRO A 230 -16.46 -2.21 38.76
N GLY A 231 -17.30 -1.75 37.83
CA GLY A 231 -17.85 -0.41 37.85
C GLY A 231 -18.92 -0.24 38.94
N PRO A 232 -19.09 1.00 39.43
CA PRO A 232 -20.38 1.55 39.82
C PRO A 232 -21.05 2.31 38.67
#